data_AF-A0A942KMU7-F1
#
_entry.id   AF-A0A942KMU7-F1
#
_cell.length_a   1.000
_cell.length_b   1.000
_cell.length_c   1.000
_cell.angle_alpha   90.00
_cell.angle_beta   90.00
_cell.angle_gamma   90.00
#
_symmetry.space_group_name_H-M   'P 1'
#
loop_
_entity.id
_entity.type
_entity.pdbx_description
1 polymer ?
#
loop_
_entity_poly.entity_id
_entity_poly.type
_entity_poly.pdbx_seq_one_letter_code
_entity_poly.pdbx_strand_id
1 'polypeptide(L)' 'MSMREEHFALAEYWMEKADESLRAAKVLLDAGITGASMSRLYYAVFYAASALFAAIRSTVKLFVPSNHYV' A
#
# COMPACT_ATOMS: atom_id res chain seq x y z
N MET A 1 -19.44 -15.97 -4.03
CA MET A 1 -19.03 -14.57 -3.86
C MET A 1 -19.20 -13.90 -5.21
N SER A 2 -19.79 -12.70 -5.26
CA SER A 2 -19.95 -11.95 -6.50
C SER A 2 -18.64 -11.21 -6.85
N MET A 3 -18.41 -10.90 -8.13
CA MET A 3 -17.23 -10.12 -8.57
C MET A 3 -17.07 -8.78 -7.83
N ARG A 4 -18.20 -8.16 -7.45
CA ARG A 4 -18.20 -6.93 -6.64
C ARG A 4 -17.64 -7.19 -5.25
N GLU A 5 -18.09 -8.27 -4.59
CA GLU A 5 -17.61 -8.67 -3.26
C GLU A 5 -16.12 -9.04 -3.29
N GLU A 6 -15.64 -9.69 -4.36
CA GLU A 6 -14.22 -9.99 -4.54
C GLU A 6 -13.35 -8.73 -4.65
N HIS A 7 -13.80 -7.71 -5.38
CA HIS A 7 -13.09 -6.43 -5.48
C HIS A 7 -13.08 -5.65 -4.18
N PHE A 8 -14.18 -5.66 -3.43
CA PHE A 8 -14.21 -5.03 -2.09
C PHE A 8 -13.30 -5.76 -1.11
N ALA A 9 -13.31 -7.09 -1.10
CA ALA A 9 -12.39 -7.87 -0.27
C ALA A 9 -10.91 -7.57 -0.63
N LEU A 10 -10.60 -7.41 -1.92
CA LEU A 10 -9.27 -7.02 -2.37
C LEU A 10 -8.91 -5.58 -1.93
N ALA A 11 -9.88 -4.65 -1.97
CA ALA A 11 -9.69 -3.29 -1.50
C ALA A 11 -9.42 -3.25 0.01
N GLU A 12 -10.17 -4.02 0.81
CA GLU A 12 -9.96 -4.15 2.25
C GLU A 12 -8.58 -4.72 2.58
N TYR A 13 -8.17 -5.78 1.87
CA TYR A 13 -6.83 -6.35 2.01
C TYR A 13 -5.73 -5.30 1.75
N TRP A 14 -5.86 -4.49 0.70
CA TRP A 14 -4.87 -3.44 0.42
C TRP A 14 -4.90 -2.31 1.44
N MET A 15 -6.07 -1.96 1.98
CA MET A 15 -6.17 -0.99 3.08
C MET A 15 -5.48 -1.51 4.35
N GLU A 16 -5.62 -2.79 4.68
CA GLU A 16 -4.92 -3.38 5.82
C GLU A 16 -3.39 -3.26 5.65
N LYS A 17 -2.88 -3.53 4.43
CA LYS A 17 -1.44 -3.35 4.12
C LYS A 17 -0.99 -1.89 4.14
N ALA A 18 -1.86 -0.97 3.73
CA ALA A 18 -1.60 0.46 3.83
C ALA A 18 -1.42 0.87 5.29
N ASP A 19 -2.33 0.43 6.16
CA ASP A 19 -2.33 0.72 7.59
C ASP A 19 -1.13 0.09 8.32
N GLU A 20 -0.79 -1.17 8.01
CA GLU A 20 0.42 -1.81 8.52
C GLU A 20 1.68 -0.98 8.18
N SER A 21 1.79 -0.54 6.93
CA SER A 21 2.93 0.24 6.45
C SER A 21 2.98 1.64 7.08
N LEU A 22 1.83 2.28 7.26
CA LEU A 22 1.72 3.59 7.92
C LEU A 22 2.12 3.50 9.40
N ARG A 23 1.64 2.47 10.12
CA ARG A 23 2.03 2.21 11.51
C ARG A 23 3.55 2.00 11.62
N ALA A 24 4.13 1.22 10.72
CA ALA A 24 5.58 1.01 10.69
C ALA A 24 6.34 2.31 10.39
N ALA A 25 5.87 3.11 9.42
CA ALA A 25 6.46 4.41 9.10
C ALA A 25 6.45 5.35 10.32
N LYS A 26 5.35 5.35 11.08
CA LYS A 26 5.22 6.15 12.30
C LYS A 26 6.18 5.69 13.39
N VAL A 27 6.29 4.39 13.67
CA VAL A 27 7.25 3.85 14.64
C VAL A 27 8.69 4.25 14.28
N LEU A 28 9.05 4.16 13.00
CA LEU A 28 10.39 4.52 12.52
C LEU A 28 10.64 6.03 12.61
N LEU A 29 9.62 6.85 12.32
CA LEU A 29 9.71 8.30 12.44
C LEU A 29 9.89 8.72 13.90
N ASP A 30 9.09 8.15 14.79
CA ASP A 30 9.13 8.43 16.23
C ASP A 30 10.49 7.99 16.84
N ALA A 31 11.15 6.99 16.24
CA ALA A 31 12.51 6.56 16.57
C ALA A 31 13.63 7.38 15.88
N GLY A 32 13.31 8.39 15.09
CA GLY A 32 14.29 9.23 14.36
C GLY A 32 14.91 8.57 13.11
N ILE A 33 14.43 7.39 12.70
CA ILE A 33 14.94 6.64 11.54
C ILE A 33 14.21 7.09 10.26
N THR A 34 14.50 8.32 9.83
CA THR A 34 13.77 9.01 8.76
C THR A 34 13.83 8.31 7.40
N GLY A 35 15.00 7.77 7.00
CA GLY A 35 15.15 7.08 5.73
C GLY A 35 14.24 5.85 5.60
N ALA A 36 14.25 4.98 6.62
CA ALA A 36 13.39 3.80 6.64
C ALA A 36 11.91 4.16 6.78
N SER A 37 11.60 5.22 7.55
CA SER A 37 10.24 5.75 7.68
C SER A 37 9.65 6.16 6.32
N MET A 38 10.43 6.91 5.52
CA MET A 38 10.01 7.33 4.18
C MET A 38 9.72 6.15 3.25
N SER A 39 10.55 5.10 3.29
CA SER A 39 10.29 3.87 2.51
C SER A 39 8.95 3.22 2.91
N ARG A 40 8.63 3.15 4.21
CA ARG A 40 7.36 2.58 4.68
C ARG A 40 6.17 3.47 4.33
N LEU A 41 6.33 4.78 4.40
CA LEU A 41 5.30 5.73 4.00
C LEU A 41 4.97 5.63 2.50
N TYR A 42 5.99 5.46 1.65
CA TYR A 42 5.80 5.19 0.21
C TYR A 42 4.90 3.97 -0.02
N TYR A 43 5.18 2.85 0.68
CA TYR A 43 4.35 1.65 0.56
C TYR A 43 2.95 1.84 1.11
N ALA A 44 2.78 2.60 2.21
CA ALA A 44 1.44 2.93 2.71
C ALA A 44 0.58 3.62 1.65
N VAL A 45 1.13 4.64 0.97
CA VAL A 45 0.44 5.35 -0.11
C VAL A 45 0.19 4.44 -1.31
N PHE A 46 1.18 3.62 -1.70
CA PHE A 46 1.03 2.66 -2.80
C PHE A 46 -0.11 1.67 -2.56
N TYR A 47 -0.21 1.12 -1.34
CA TYR A 47 -1.28 0.20 -0.98
C TYR A 47 -2.65 0.90 -0.88
N ALA A 48 -2.72 2.12 -0.35
CA ALA A 48 -3.95 2.89 -0.34
C ALA A 48 -4.46 3.18 -1.78
N ALA A 49 -3.56 3.52 -2.70
CA ALA A 49 -3.91 3.69 -4.11
C ALA A 49 -4.36 2.36 -4.74
N SER A 50 -3.69 1.25 -4.40
CA SER A 50 -4.08 -0.10 -4.86
C SER A 50 -5.48 -0.48 -4.38
N ALA A 51 -5.83 -0.15 -3.13
CA ALA A 51 -7.16 -0.34 -2.58
C ALA A 51 -8.21 0.47 -3.34
N LEU A 52 -7.91 1.75 -3.60
CA LEU A 52 -8.77 2.62 -4.39
C LEU A 52 -9.02 2.02 -5.77
N PHE A 53 -7.98 1.58 -6.48
CA PHE A 53 -8.11 0.97 -7.80
C PHE A 53 -8.90 -0.35 -7.81
N ALA A 54 -8.74 -1.17 -6.77
CA ALA A 54 -9.55 -2.36 -6.57
C ALA A 54 -11.04 -2.00 -6.40
N ALA A 55 -11.34 -0.94 -5.65
CA ALA A 55 -12.71 -0.48 -5.40
C ALA A 55 -13.36 0.20 -6.62
N ILE A 56 -12.63 1.06 -7.34
CA ILE A 56 -13.17 1.89 -8.44
C ILE A 56 -13.12 1.21 -9.81
N ARG A 57 -12.57 -0.02 -9.90
CA ARG A 57 -12.48 -0.82 -11.12
C ARG A 57 -11.69 -0.11 -12.22
N SER A 58 -10.37 -0.07 -12.07
CA SER A 58 -9.46 0.41 -13.13
C SER A 58 -8.43 -0.65 -13.48
N THR A 59 -8.44 -1.08 -14.73
CA THR A 59 -7.45 -2.00 -15.32
C THR A 59 -6.10 -1.30 -15.47
N VAL A 60 -5.34 -1.17 -14.39
CA VAL A 60 -3.98 -0.60 -14.44
C VAL A 60 -3.02 -1.57 -13.77
N LYS A 61 -2.12 -2.16 -14.57
CA LYS A 61 -0.91 -2.83 -14.09
C LYS A 61 -0.07 -1.75 -13.39
N LEU A 62 -0.16 -1.68 -12.06
CA LEU A 62 0.76 -0.86 -11.29
C LEU A 62 2.16 -1.47 -11.43
N PHE A 63 3.04 -0.70 -12.04
CA PHE A 63 4.47 -0.96 -12.12
C PHE A 63 5.02 -1.10 -10.70
N VAL A 64 5.40 -2.32 -10.32
CA VAL A 64 6.24 -2.54 -9.15
C VAL A 64 7.63 -2.06 -9.54
N PRO A 65 8.19 -1.01 -8.93
CA PRO A 65 9.56 -0.64 -9.19
C PRO A 65 10.44 -1.79 -8.68
N SER A 66 11.06 -2.52 -9.60
CA SER A 66 12.16 -3.43 -9.29
C SER A 66 13.27 -2.59 -8.69
N ASN A 67 13.36 -2.57 -7.36
CA ASN A 67 14.43 -1.88 -6.66
C ASN A 67 15.70 -2.73 -6.82
N HIS A 68 16.33 -2.64 -7.99
CA HIS A 68 17.70 -3.08 -8.19
C HIS A 68 18.61 -1.97 -7.67
N TYR A 69 18.98 -2.05 -6.40
CA TYR A 69 20.23 -1.45 -5.96
C TYR A 69 21.36 -2.32 -6.55
N VAL A 70 21.93 -1.85 -7.65
CA VAL A 70 23.27 -2.23 -8.12
C VAL A 70 24.13 -0.99 -8.04
#